data_AF-A0A957T1I1-F1
#
_entry.id   AF-A0A957T1I1-F1
#
_cell.length_a   1.000
_cell.length_b   1.000
_cell.length_c   1.000
_cell.angle_alpha   90.00
_cell.angle_beta   90.00
_cell.angle_gamma   90.00
#
_symmetry.space_group_name_H-M   'P 1'
#
loop_
_entity.id
_entity.type
_entity.pdbx_description
1 polymer ?
#
loop_
_entity_poly.entity_id
_entity_poly.type
_entity_poly.pdbx_seq_one_letter_code
_entity_poly.pdbx_strand_id
1 'polypeptide(L)'
;MDRTAIRPKAKQKLAGPWVMILGFALIVVFGTLLLKLPVAARDGTTITWEDAFFTATSATTVTGLAVRNTANDFSFVGQIFILLLLQVGGVGFIAFSVLLYRIIGRRITLQTRFLVQQSLGTQEASGVVQLALYVLAITLGLEATGALLLWLRWRTTLGDAEAAWQA
;
A
#
# COMPACT_ATOMS: atom_id res chain seq x y z
N MET A 1 35.29 43.69 16.23
CA MET A 1 35.31 43.70 14.74
C MET A 1 36.22 42.54 14.36
N ASP A 2 35.86 41.48 13.67
CA ASP A 2 34.88 41.32 12.60
C ASP A 2 34.48 39.82 12.46
N ARG A 3 33.35 39.62 11.81
CA ARG A 3 32.48 38.47 11.51
C ARG A 3 33.15 37.13 11.14
N THR A 4 32.75 36.06 11.83
CA THR A 4 32.63 34.70 11.23
C THR A 4 31.39 33.98 11.76
N ALA A 5 30.21 34.54 11.42
CA ALA A 5 28.94 33.84 11.59
C ALA A 5 28.82 32.73 10.53
N ILE A 6 29.30 31.53 10.84
CA ILE A 6 28.97 30.33 10.06
C ILE A 6 27.56 29.91 10.47
N ARG A 7 26.56 30.35 9.69
CA ARG A 7 25.20 29.79 9.76
C ARG A 7 25.14 28.55 8.88
N PRO A 8 25.05 27.31 9.41
CA PRO A 8 24.69 26.18 8.58
C PRO A 8 23.20 26.30 8.23
N LYS A 9 22.92 26.24 6.93
CA LYS A 9 21.57 26.31 6.34
C LYS A 9 20.62 25.35 7.07
N ALA A 10 19.55 25.90 7.63
CA ALA A 10 18.40 25.15 8.11
C ALA A 10 17.68 24.47 6.93
N LYS A 11 18.27 23.40 6.38
CA LYS A 11 17.49 22.40 5.66
C LYS A 11 16.90 21.51 6.74
N GLN A 12 15.77 21.92 7.31
CA GLN A 12 14.95 21.06 8.16
C GLN A 12 14.63 19.81 7.34
N LYS A 13 15.38 18.75 7.61
CA LYS A 13 15.04 17.38 7.21
C LYS A 13 13.63 17.17 7.74
N LEU A 14 12.66 16.92 6.85
CA LEU A 14 11.30 16.55 7.26
C LEU A 14 11.44 15.48 8.36
N ALA A 15 10.96 15.80 9.56
CA ALA A 15 11.03 14.87 10.68
C ALA A 15 10.30 13.58 10.27
N GLY A 16 10.88 12.41 10.54
CA GLY A 16 10.38 11.10 10.10
C GLY A 16 8.86 10.93 10.07
N PRO A 17 8.10 11.36 11.11
CA PRO A 17 6.64 11.28 11.12
C PRO A 17 5.93 11.99 9.96
N TRP A 18 6.42 13.15 9.51
CA TRP A 18 5.81 13.88 8.39
C TRP A 18 5.95 13.14 7.06
N VAL A 19 7.04 12.39 6.88
CA VAL A 19 7.24 11.55 5.69
C VAL A 19 6.19 10.44 5.65
N MET A 20 5.85 9.87 6.81
CA MET A 20 4.82 8.84 6.91
C MET A 20 3.42 9.41 6.63
N ILE A 21 3.08 10.53 7.27
CA ILE A 21 1.77 11.19 7.09
C ILE A 21 1.56 11.58 5.62
N LEU A 22 2.53 12.29 5.03
CA LEU A 22 2.42 12.74 3.64
C LEU A 22 2.46 11.59 2.65
N GLY A 23 3.28 10.56 2.89
CA GLY A 23 3.34 9.37 2.05
C GLY A 23 2.01 8.62 2.03
N PHE A 24 1.41 8.43 3.20
CA PHE A 24 0.12 7.77 3.33
C PHE A 24 -1.01 8.59 2.70
N ALA A 25 -1.04 9.90 2.95
CA ALA A 25 -2.01 10.80 2.32
C ALA A 25 -1.91 10.78 0.79
N LEU A 26 -0.69 10.72 0.24
CA LEU A 26 -0.48 10.65 -1.21
C LEU A 26 -1.02 9.34 -1.80
N ILE A 27 -0.83 8.21 -1.13
CA ILE A 27 -1.39 6.92 -1.56
C ILE A 27 -2.91 6.96 -1.57
N VAL A 28 -3.53 7.51 -0.51
CA VAL A 28 -4.99 7.63 -0.44
C VAL A 28 -5.52 8.52 -1.56
N VAL A 29 -4.90 9.68 -1.79
CA VAL A 29 -5.29 10.58 -2.90
C VAL A 29 -5.11 9.89 -4.25
N PHE A 30 -3.99 9.21 -4.46
CA PHE A 30 -3.74 8.46 -5.70
C PHE A 30 -4.75 7.33 -5.92
N GLY A 31 -5.05 6.55 -4.87
CA GLY A 31 -6.06 5.50 -4.90
C GLY A 31 -7.46 6.05 -5.18
N THR A 32 -7.80 7.21 -4.61
CA THR A 32 -9.07 7.91 -4.87
C THR A 32 -9.20 8.27 -6.34
N LEU A 33 -8.13 8.83 -6.94
CA LEU A 33 -8.10 9.18 -8.36
C LEU A 33 -8.24 7.94 -9.25
N LEU A 34 -7.55 6.85 -8.90
CA LEU A 34 -7.67 5.58 -9.63
C LEU A 34 -9.10 5.02 -9.59
N LEU A 35 -9.75 5.01 -8.43
CA LEU A 35 -11.12 4.52 -8.28
C LEU A 35 -12.17 5.44 -8.90
N LYS A 36 -11.85 6.72 -9.11
CA LYS A 36 -12.74 7.66 -9.79
C LYS A 36 -12.76 7.47 -11.31
N LEU A 37 -11.76 6.82 -11.89
CA LEU A 37 -11.70 6.55 -13.32
C LEU A 37 -12.94 5.76 -13.79
N PRO A 38 -13.47 6.03 -15.00
CA PRO A 38 -14.66 5.32 -15.50
C PRO A 38 -14.43 3.81 -15.62
N VAL A 39 -13.19 3.37 -15.88
CA VAL A 39 -12.83 1.95 -15.95
C VAL A 39 -12.95 1.22 -14.62
N ALA A 40 -12.96 1.94 -13.49
CA ALA A 40 -13.07 1.34 -12.15
C ALA A 40 -14.54 1.13 -11.72
N ALA A 41 -15.47 1.87 -12.33
CA ALA A 41 -16.90 1.69 -12.10
C ALA A 41 -17.45 0.56 -12.97
N ARG A 42 -18.42 -0.19 -12.43
CA ARG A 42 -19.17 -1.17 -13.21
C ARG A 42 -20.14 -0.45 -14.16
N ASP A 43 -20.52 -1.10 -15.25
CA ASP A 43 -21.48 -0.55 -16.20
C ASP A 43 -22.79 -0.14 -15.50
N GLY A 44 -23.20 1.11 -15.71
CA GLY A 44 -24.40 1.67 -15.10
C GLY A 44 -24.23 2.17 -13.67
N THR A 45 -23.05 2.07 -13.07
CA THR A 45 -22.75 2.66 -11.75
C THR A 45 -21.85 3.88 -11.87
N THR A 46 -22.03 4.82 -10.95
CA THR A 46 -21.17 6.00 -10.83
C THR A 46 -20.64 6.09 -9.41
N ILE A 47 -19.33 5.98 -9.28
CA ILE A 47 -18.63 6.13 -8.00
C ILE A 47 -18.49 7.63 -7.71
N THR A 48 -19.06 8.08 -6.59
CA THR A 48 -18.93 9.47 -6.12
C THR A 48 -17.52 9.72 -5.55
N TRP A 49 -17.13 10.99 -5.42
CA TRP A 49 -15.83 11.34 -4.85
C TRP A 49 -15.68 10.88 -3.40
N GLU A 50 -16.75 10.97 -2.62
CA GLU A 50 -16.80 10.56 -1.22
C GLU A 50 -16.65 9.04 -1.10
N ASP A 51 -17.37 8.27 -1.93
CA ASP A 51 -17.27 6.82 -1.99
C ASP A 51 -15.85 6.38 -2.37
N ALA A 52 -15.27 7.00 -3.41
CA ALA A 52 -13.90 6.68 -3.86
C ALA A 52 -12.86 6.99 -2.78
N PHE A 53 -12.97 8.14 -2.10
CA PHE A 53 -12.04 8.55 -1.06
C PHE A 53 -12.14 7.64 0.18
N PHE A 54 -13.36 7.30 0.60
CA PHE A 54 -13.58 6.40 1.71
C PHE A 54 -13.06 5.00 1.40
N THR A 55 -13.39 4.45 0.24
CA THR A 55 -12.92 3.12 -0.18
C THR A 55 -11.40 3.09 -0.30
N ALA A 56 -10.77 4.12 -0.90
CA ALA A 56 -9.31 4.19 -1.00
C ALA A 56 -8.65 4.25 0.40
N THR A 57 -9.22 5.03 1.31
CA THR A 57 -8.72 5.13 2.70
C THR A 57 -8.85 3.79 3.40
N SER A 58 -10.05 3.20 3.41
CA SER A 58 -10.34 1.94 4.09
C SER A 58 -9.51 0.76 3.56
N ALA A 59 -9.30 0.70 2.25
CA ALA A 59 -8.44 -0.30 1.61
C ALA A 59 -6.97 -0.10 2.03
N THR A 60 -6.46 1.13 1.98
CA THR A 60 -5.07 1.44 2.35
C THR A 60 -4.80 1.24 3.85
N THR A 61 -5.80 1.47 4.71
CA THR A 61 -5.70 1.21 6.15
C THR A 61 -6.09 -0.21 6.54
N VAL A 62 -6.51 -1.04 5.58
CA VAL A 62 -6.95 -2.43 5.76
C VAL A 62 -8.05 -2.54 6.85
N THR A 63 -8.95 -1.55 6.88
CA THR A 63 -10.01 -1.48 7.90
C THR A 63 -11.21 -2.37 7.54
N GLY A 64 -11.44 -2.59 6.25
CA GLY A 64 -12.50 -3.48 5.75
C GLY A 64 -13.90 -2.87 5.74
N LEU A 65 -14.02 -1.55 5.95
CA LEU A 65 -15.30 -0.83 5.82
C LEU A 65 -15.54 -0.42 4.37
N ALA A 66 -16.78 -0.58 3.88
CA ALA A 66 -17.16 -0.16 2.55
C ALA A 66 -18.52 0.55 2.58
N VAL A 67 -18.60 1.73 1.95
CA VAL A 67 -19.86 2.49 1.77
C VAL A 67 -20.66 1.94 0.58
N ARG A 68 -19.95 1.32 -0.37
CA ARG A 68 -20.47 0.72 -1.60
C ARG A 68 -20.15 -0.77 -1.62
N ASN A 69 -20.92 -1.56 -2.34
CA ASN A 69 -20.65 -2.98 -2.46
C ASN A 69 -19.50 -3.21 -3.46
N THR A 70 -18.37 -3.70 -2.98
CA THR A 70 -17.17 -3.91 -3.80
C THR A 70 -17.39 -4.84 -4.99
N ALA A 71 -18.18 -5.91 -4.83
CA ALA A 71 -18.42 -6.89 -5.88
C ALA A 71 -19.37 -6.37 -6.98
N ASN A 72 -20.33 -5.54 -6.59
CA ASN A 72 -21.41 -5.09 -7.47
C ASN A 72 -21.16 -3.71 -8.07
N ASP A 73 -20.53 -2.78 -7.34
CA ASP A 73 -20.40 -1.39 -7.77
C ASP A 73 -19.09 -1.12 -8.54
N PHE A 74 -18.05 -1.91 -8.28
CA PHE A 74 -16.74 -1.77 -8.94
C PHE A 74 -16.57 -2.80 -10.05
N SER A 75 -15.92 -2.39 -11.13
CA SER A 75 -15.51 -3.30 -12.21
C SER A 75 -14.38 -4.22 -11.74
N PHE A 76 -14.06 -5.21 -12.57
CA PHE A 76 -12.86 -6.04 -12.37
C PHE A 76 -11.58 -5.20 -12.18
N VAL A 77 -11.41 -4.15 -12.98
CA VAL A 77 -10.25 -3.24 -12.87
C VAL A 77 -10.30 -2.44 -11.56
N GLY A 78 -11.49 -1.98 -11.15
CA GLY A 78 -11.68 -1.29 -9.87
C GLY A 78 -11.34 -2.18 -8.68
N GLN A 79 -11.75 -3.44 -8.71
CA GLN A 79 -11.41 -4.43 -7.69
C GLN A 79 -9.90 -4.70 -7.63
N ILE A 80 -9.20 -4.76 -8.78
CA ILE A 80 -7.72 -4.83 -8.80
C ILE A 80 -7.11 -3.62 -8.07
N PHE A 81 -7.59 -2.41 -8.33
CA PHE A 81 -7.08 -1.21 -7.63
C PHE A 81 -7.26 -1.32 -6.11
N ILE A 82 -8.41 -1.81 -5.65
CA ILE A 82 -8.69 -2.02 -4.22
C ILE A 82 -7.73 -3.07 -3.63
N LEU A 83 -7.51 -4.19 -4.32
CA LEU A 83 -6.56 -5.22 -3.89
C LEU A 83 -5.12 -4.69 -3.79
N LEU A 84 -4.69 -3.85 -4.74
CA LEU A 84 -3.37 -3.22 -4.69
C LEU A 84 -3.24 -2.27 -3.49
N LEU A 85 -4.28 -1.48 -3.19
CA LEU A 85 -4.30 -0.61 -2.02
C LEU A 85 -4.25 -1.41 -0.71
N LEU A 86 -5.00 -2.53 -0.64
CA LEU A 86 -4.93 -3.47 0.48
C LEU A 86 -3.52 -4.03 0.67
N GLN A 87 -2.83 -4.43 -0.41
CA GLN A 87 -1.47 -4.96 -0.30
C GLN A 87 -0.49 -3.90 0.21
N VAL A 88 -0.55 -2.69 -0.35
CA VAL A 88 0.33 -1.58 0.03
C VAL A 88 0.09 -1.18 1.50
N GLY A 89 -1.17 -1.21 1.92
CA GLY A 89 -1.60 -0.98 3.30
C GLY A 89 -1.14 -2.05 4.28
N GLY A 90 -1.40 -3.32 3.96
CA GLY A 90 -1.22 -4.47 4.85
C GLY A 90 0.24 -4.86 5.08
N VAL A 91 1.07 -4.84 4.03
CA VAL A 91 2.52 -5.02 4.18
C VAL A 91 3.16 -3.79 4.83
N GLY A 92 2.51 -2.64 4.73
CA GLY A 92 2.96 -1.37 5.25
C GLY A 92 3.72 -0.56 4.21
N PHE A 93 3.34 0.73 4.11
CA PHE A 93 3.92 1.72 3.19
C PHE A 93 5.45 1.68 3.11
N ILE A 94 6.10 1.45 4.25
CA ILE A 94 7.55 1.54 4.37
C ILE A 94 8.25 0.28 3.85
N ALA A 95 7.68 -0.91 4.07
CA ALA A 95 8.19 -2.14 3.48
C ALA A 95 8.05 -2.14 1.95
N PHE A 96 6.92 -1.63 1.45
CA PHE A 96 6.70 -1.45 0.01
C PHE A 96 7.68 -0.43 -0.60
N SER A 97 7.90 0.70 0.07
CA SER A 97 8.88 1.70 -0.35
C SER A 97 10.30 1.13 -0.45
N VAL A 98 10.71 0.30 0.52
CA VAL A 98 12.02 -0.39 0.51
C VAL A 98 12.16 -1.32 -0.68
N LEU A 99 11.10 -2.05 -1.04
CA LEU A 99 11.10 -2.92 -2.22
C LEU A 99 11.34 -2.11 -3.50
N LEU A 100 10.61 -1.01 -3.69
CA LEU A 100 10.77 -0.14 -4.86
C LEU A 100 12.19 0.41 -4.96
N TYR A 101 12.77 0.91 -3.86
CA TYR A 101 14.17 1.38 -3.85
C TYR A 101 15.17 0.28 -4.25
N ARG A 102 14.92 -0.97 -3.83
CA ARG A 102 15.77 -2.11 -4.16
C ARG A 102 15.65 -2.52 -5.63
N ILE A 103 14.44 -2.58 -6.19
CA ILE A 103 14.21 -2.91 -7.61
C ILE A 103 14.83 -1.85 -8.52
N ILE A 104 14.72 -0.57 -8.16
CA ILE A 104 15.30 0.56 -8.91
C ILE A 104 16.84 0.61 -8.78
N GLY A 105 17.45 -0.25 -7.95
CA GLY A 105 18.90 -0.29 -7.74
C GLY A 105 19.46 0.95 -7.02
N ARG A 106 18.60 1.74 -6.37
CA ARG A 106 19.02 2.94 -5.63
C ARG A 106 19.46 2.57 -4.21
N ARG A 107 20.57 3.16 -3.77
CA ARG A 107 21.08 2.95 -2.41
C ARG A 107 20.07 3.46 -1.39
N ILE A 108 19.68 2.59 -0.46
CA ILE A 108 18.78 2.93 0.63
C ILE A 108 19.51 3.87 1.58
N THR A 109 18.95 5.07 1.75
CA THR A 109 19.55 6.12 2.60
C THR A 109 19.31 5.80 4.08
N LEU A 110 20.18 6.25 4.99
CA LEU A 110 20.03 6.06 6.45
C LEU A 110 18.65 6.51 6.97
N GLN A 111 18.09 7.58 6.41
CA GLN A 111 16.75 8.06 6.76
C GLN A 111 15.65 7.05 6.46
N THR A 112 15.73 6.34 5.33
CA THR A 112 14.79 5.27 4.98
C THR A 112 14.90 4.12 5.98
N ARG A 113 16.11 3.77 6.42
CA ARG A 113 16.30 2.73 7.46
C ARG A 113 15.63 3.12 8.78
N PHE A 114 15.81 4.37 9.23
CA PHE A 114 15.15 4.90 10.43
C PHE A 114 13.61 4.88 10.34
N LEU A 115 13.06 5.23 9.18
CA LEU A 115 11.63 5.16 8.95
C LEU A 115 11.10 3.72 9.04
N VAL A 116 11.82 2.75 8.46
CA VAL A 116 11.42 1.34 8.54
C VAL A 116 11.48 0.82 9.98
N GLN A 117 12.46 1.25 10.78
CA GLN A 117 12.50 0.95 12.22
C GLN A 117 11.26 1.45 12.94
N GLN A 118 10.85 2.70 12.68
CA GLN A 118 9.67 3.30 13.30
C GLN A 118 8.38 2.57 12.90
N SER A 119 8.26 2.13 11.65
CA SER A 119 7.08 1.35 11.22
C SER A 119 7.06 -0.08 11.75
N LEU A 120 8.21 -0.75 11.82
CA LEU A 120 8.29 -2.14 12.29
C LEU A 120 8.46 -2.25 13.83
N GLY A 121 8.63 -1.12 14.53
CA GLY A 121 8.83 -1.09 15.98
C GLY A 121 10.19 -1.63 16.45
N THR A 122 11.23 -1.62 15.60
CA THR A 122 12.54 -2.23 15.91
C THR A 122 13.60 -1.20 16.36
N GLN A 123 14.43 -1.55 17.36
CA GLN A 123 15.42 -0.62 17.92
C GLN A 123 16.74 -0.52 17.12
N GLU A 124 17.06 -1.49 16.25
CA GLU A 124 18.29 -1.47 15.45
C GLU A 124 18.06 -1.16 13.96
N ALA A 125 18.88 -0.29 13.39
CA ALA A 125 18.79 0.16 11.98
C ALA A 125 19.46 -0.81 11.00
N SER A 126 20.26 -1.73 11.54
CA SER A 126 20.88 -2.82 10.81
C SER A 126 19.83 -3.87 10.45
N GLY A 127 19.88 -4.40 9.24
CA GLY A 127 19.00 -5.52 8.83
C GLY A 127 17.51 -5.20 8.65
N VAL A 128 17.05 -3.97 8.93
CA VAL A 128 15.62 -3.60 8.84
C VAL A 128 15.04 -3.76 7.42
N VAL A 129 15.88 -3.52 6.41
CA VAL A 129 15.53 -3.80 5.00
C VAL A 129 15.29 -5.29 4.77
N GLN A 130 16.07 -6.15 5.41
CA GLN A 130 15.93 -7.60 5.28
C GLN A 130 14.70 -8.10 6.05
N LEU A 131 14.41 -7.51 7.21
CA LEU A 131 13.17 -7.75 7.94
C LEU A 131 11.93 -7.38 7.12
N ALA A 132 11.92 -6.20 6.49
CA ALA A 132 10.83 -5.77 5.62
C ALA A 132 10.59 -6.74 4.44
N LEU A 133 11.67 -7.28 3.86
CA LEU A 133 11.58 -8.27 2.79
C LEU A 133 11.09 -9.64 3.29
N TYR A 134 11.49 -10.05 4.49
CA TYR A 134 10.97 -11.27 5.10
C TYR A 134 9.49 -11.17 5.41
N VAL A 135 9.04 -10.04 5.98
CA VAL A 135 7.62 -9.79 6.22
C VAL A 135 6.84 -9.88 4.91
N LEU A 136 7.30 -9.18 3.86
CA LEU A 136 6.66 -9.24 2.55
C LEU A 136 6.63 -10.67 1.98
N ALA A 137 7.74 -11.40 2.03
CA ALA A 137 7.83 -12.75 1.48
C ALA A 137 6.91 -13.74 2.23
N ILE A 138 6.83 -13.63 3.56
CA ILE A 138 5.95 -14.45 4.38
C ILE A 138 4.48 -14.08 4.11
N THR A 139 4.13 -12.79 4.05
CA THR A 139 2.78 -12.33 3.75
C THR A 139 2.30 -12.84 2.40
N LEU A 140 3.07 -12.60 1.33
CA LEU A 140 2.73 -13.08 -0.01
C LEU A 140 2.67 -14.61 -0.09
N GLY A 141 3.55 -15.30 0.65
CA GLY A 141 3.53 -16.76 0.73
C GLY A 141 2.26 -17.30 1.38
N LEU A 142 1.80 -16.67 2.47
CA LEU A 142 0.56 -17.01 3.15
C LEU A 142 -0.67 -16.67 2.30
N GLU A 143 -0.69 -15.51 1.65
CA GLU A 143 -1.76 -15.09 0.74
C GLU A 143 -1.90 -16.05 -0.44
N ALA A 144 -0.80 -16.39 -1.12
CA ALA A 144 -0.80 -17.34 -2.22
C ALA A 144 -1.24 -18.75 -1.80
N THR A 145 -0.83 -19.19 -0.60
CA THR A 145 -1.25 -20.48 -0.06
C THR A 145 -2.75 -20.49 0.25
N GLY A 146 -3.26 -19.42 0.87
CA GLY A 146 -4.69 -19.25 1.14
C GLY A 146 -5.54 -19.24 -0.13
N ALA A 147 -5.14 -18.41 -1.10
CA ALA A 147 -5.79 -18.32 -2.41
C ALA A 147 -5.76 -19.67 -3.15
N LEU A 148 -4.63 -20.40 -3.12
CA LEU A 148 -4.54 -21.72 -3.73
C LEU A 148 -5.53 -22.72 -3.10
N LEU A 149 -5.65 -22.72 -1.77
CA LEU A 149 -6.58 -23.61 -1.06
C LEU A 149 -8.05 -23.25 -1.38
N LEU A 150 -8.38 -21.97 -1.44
CA LEU A 150 -9.72 -21.49 -1.81
C LEU A 150 -10.04 -21.84 -3.27
N TRP A 151 -9.10 -21.62 -4.17
CA TRP A 151 -9.24 -21.95 -5.59
C TRP A 151 -9.51 -23.45 -5.79
N LEU A 152 -8.71 -24.32 -5.15
CA LEU A 152 -8.88 -25.77 -5.22
C LEU A 152 -10.27 -26.22 -4.72
N ARG A 153 -10.82 -25.52 -3.74
CA ARG A 153 -12.16 -25.80 -3.21
C ARG A 153 -13.27 -25.31 -4.14
N TRP A 154 -13.13 -24.12 -4.71
CA TRP A 154 -14.19 -23.45 -5.47
C TRP A 154 -14.18 -23.72 -6.97
N ARG A 155 -13.07 -24.20 -7.54
CA ARG A 155 -12.98 -24.53 -8.97
C ARG A 155 -14.02 -25.54 -9.44
N THR A 156 -14.47 -26.43 -8.56
CA THR A 156 -15.50 -27.43 -8.88
C THR A 156 -16.92 -26.84 -8.91
N THR A 157 -17.15 -25.70 -8.26
CA THR A 157 -18.47 -25.06 -8.16
C THR A 157 -18.63 -23.83 -9.05
N LEU A 158 -17.58 -23.04 -9.24
CA LEU A 158 -17.62 -21.74 -9.94
C LEU A 158 -16.93 -21.75 -11.31
N GLY A 159 -16.20 -22.81 -11.65
CA GLY A 159 -15.31 -22.85 -12.83
C GLY A 159 -13.94 -22.24 -12.55
N ASP A 160 -12.92 -22.66 -13.30
CA ASP A 160 -11.51 -22.39 -12.94
C ASP A 160 -11.15 -20.89 -12.89
N ALA A 161 -11.64 -20.08 -13.83
CA ALA A 161 -11.31 -18.66 -13.93
C ALA A 161 -12.01 -17.79 -12.86
N GLU A 162 -13.29 -18.05 -12.62
CA GLU A 162 -14.07 -17.30 -11.63
C GLU A 162 -13.69 -17.71 -10.20
N ALA A 163 -13.40 -19.00 -9.99
CA ALA A 163 -12.82 -19.46 -8.73
C ALA A 163 -11.46 -18.80 -8.47
N ALA A 164 -10.61 -18.58 -9.48
CA ALA A 164 -9.29 -17.98 -9.30
C ALA A 164 -9.36 -16.50 -8.92
N TRP A 165 -10.40 -15.81 -9.39
CA TRP A 165 -10.61 -14.41 -9.03
C TRP A 165 -11.21 -14.23 -7.63
N GLN A 166 -12.08 -15.14 -7.21
CA GLN A 166 -12.72 -15.07 -5.90
C GLN A 166 -11.85 -15.62 -4.77
N ALA A 167 -10.88 -16.47 -5.09
CA ALA A 167 -9.97 -17.12 -4.16
C ALA A 167 -8.82 -16.21 -3.69
#